data_AF-A0A7X7N923-F1
#
_entry.id   AF-A0A7X7N923-F1
#
_cell.length_a   1.000
_cell.length_b   1.000
_cell.length_c   1.000
_cell.angle_alpha   90.00
_cell.angle_beta   90.00
_cell.angle_gamma   90.00
#
_symmetry.space_group_name_H-M   'P 1'
#
loop_
_entity.id
_entity.type
_entity.pdbx_description
1 polymer ?
#
loop_
_entity_poly.entity_id
_entity_poly.type
_entity_poly.pdbx_seq_one_letter_code
_entity_poly.pdbx_strand_id
1 'polypeptide(L)'
;MSYLIKRTNVVPKFDLSWDGDVWSMADIVELNEYREESQGHRPVVKVKVLHDARNLYGMFRVEDKYVIAVQEGFQAPVCLDSCVEFFFKP
;
A
#
# COMPACT_ATOMS: atom_id res chain seq x y z
N MET A 1 -16.20 -0.92 5.64
CA MET A 1 -15.23 -1.65 6.48
C MET A 1 -14.42 -0.63 7.26
N SER A 2 -14.07 -0.90 8.52
CA SER A 2 -13.17 -0.05 9.32
C SER A 2 -11.80 -0.73 9.45
N TYR A 3 -10.73 0.05 9.35
CA TYR A 3 -9.35 -0.43 9.50
C TYR A 3 -8.66 0.40 10.59
N LEU A 4 -8.13 -0.26 11.61
CA LEU A 4 -7.43 0.41 12.71
C LEU A 4 -5.94 0.46 12.40
N ILE A 5 -5.41 1.67 12.20
CA ILE A 5 -3.97 1.88 12.07
C ILE A 5 -3.36 1.81 13.47
N LYS A 6 -2.52 0.81 13.72
CA LYS A 6 -1.88 0.64 15.03
C LYS A 6 -0.73 1.62 15.23
N ARG A 7 -0.58 2.09 16.47
CA ARG A 7 0.55 2.94 16.87
C ARG A 7 1.81 2.10 17.08
N THR A 8 2.95 2.63 16.65
CA THR A 8 4.29 2.12 16.95
C THR A 8 5.17 3.20 17.58
N ASN A 9 6.16 2.77 18.36
CA ASN A 9 7.24 3.62 18.87
C ASN A 9 8.57 3.39 18.12
N VAL A 10 8.56 2.52 17.11
CA VAL A 10 9.71 2.18 16.28
C VAL A 10 9.40 2.62 14.86
N VAL A 11 10.28 3.45 14.28
CA VAL A 11 10.21 3.83 12.87
C VAL A 11 10.46 2.58 12.02
N PRO A 12 9.53 2.17 11.15
CA PRO A 12 9.74 1.02 10.28
C PRO A 12 10.94 1.21 9.36
N LYS A 13 11.68 0.12 9.15
CA LYS A 13 12.67 0.06 8.08
C LYS A 13 11.96 -0.05 6.74
N PHE A 14 12.47 0.65 5.74
CA PHE A 14 12.00 0.57 4.36
C PHE A 14 12.85 -0.44 3.56
N ASP A 15 13.01 -1.64 4.11
CA ASP A 15 13.79 -2.74 3.54
C ASP A 15 12.92 -3.78 2.81
N LEU A 16 11.62 -3.49 2.65
CA LEU A 16 10.62 -4.34 2.02
C LEU A 16 10.35 -5.68 2.74
N SER A 17 10.80 -5.82 4.00
CA SER A 17 10.51 -7.00 4.81
C SER A 17 9.06 -6.99 5.30
N TRP A 18 8.18 -7.67 4.56
CA TRP A 18 6.74 -7.73 4.86
C TRP A 18 6.43 -8.20 6.29
N ASP A 19 7.20 -9.19 6.77
CA ASP A 19 7.08 -9.79 8.10
C ASP A 19 8.17 -9.30 9.07
N GLY A 20 8.86 -8.20 8.72
CA GLY A 20 9.87 -7.59 9.57
C GLY A 20 9.31 -7.10 10.91
N ASP A 21 10.20 -6.93 11.89
CA ASP A 21 9.88 -6.76 13.32
C ASP A 21 8.63 -5.93 13.59
N VAL A 22 8.64 -4.65 13.21
CA VAL A 22 7.53 -3.74 13.50
C VAL A 22 6.32 -4.00 12.59
N TRP A 23 6.50 -4.50 11.38
CA TRP A 23 5.42 -4.79 10.44
C TRP A 23 4.58 -6.00 10.84
N SER A 24 5.11 -6.89 11.69
CA SER A 24 4.36 -8.02 12.24
C SER A 24 3.16 -7.58 13.10
N MET A 25 3.20 -6.36 13.67
CA MET A 25 2.12 -5.85 14.52
C MET A 25 0.94 -5.29 13.73
N ALA A 26 1.17 -4.83 12.49
CA ALA A 26 0.16 -4.17 11.67
C ALA A 26 -0.93 -5.16 11.26
N ASP A 27 -2.18 -4.72 11.29
CA ASP A 27 -3.26 -5.50 10.71
C ASP A 27 -3.11 -5.53 9.18
N ILE A 28 -3.37 -6.69 8.59
CA ILE A 28 -3.36 -6.88 7.14
C ILE A 28 -4.76 -6.63 6.62
N VAL A 29 -4.87 -5.73 5.65
CA VAL A 29 -6.09 -5.57 4.85
C VAL A 29 -5.82 -6.00 3.41
N GLU A 30 -6.77 -6.73 2.83
CA GLU A 30 -6.75 -7.09 1.42
C GLU A 30 -7.65 -6.11 0.65
N LEU A 31 -7.16 -5.57 -0.46
CA LEU A 31 -7.97 -4.70 -1.32
C LEU A 31 -8.73 -5.57 -2.31
N ASN A 32 -9.97 -5.90 -1.95
CA ASN A 32 -10.86 -6.79 -2.71
C ASN A 32 -12.12 -6.09 -3.23
N GLU A 33 -12.20 -4.77 -3.09
CA GLU A 33 -13.26 -3.94 -3.64
C GLU A 33 -12.83 -3.47 -5.04
N TYR A 34 -13.51 -3.97 -6.07
CA TYR A 34 -13.15 -3.72 -7.46
C TYR A 34 -14.16 -2.78 -8.11
N ARG A 35 -13.67 -1.89 -8.97
CA ARG A 35 -14.55 -1.11 -9.84
C ARG A 35 -14.99 -1.93 -11.05
N GLU A 36 -16.08 -1.54 -11.69
CA GLU A 36 -16.58 -2.22 -12.89
C GLU A 36 -15.56 -2.18 -14.04
N GLU A 37 -14.78 -1.11 -14.12
CA GLU A 37 -13.72 -0.93 -15.11
C GLU A 37 -12.55 -1.90 -14.93
N SER A 38 -12.40 -2.53 -13.75
CA SER A 38 -11.32 -3.47 -13.42
C SER A 38 -11.62 -4.92 -13.83
N GLN A 39 -12.48 -5.12 -14.84
CA GLN A 39 -12.77 -6.46 -15.35
C GLN A 39 -11.57 -7.02 -16.12
N GLY A 40 -11.16 -8.25 -15.79
CA GLY A 40 -10.06 -8.95 -16.48
C GLY A 40 -8.67 -8.79 -15.85
N HIS A 41 -8.49 -7.87 -14.90
CA HIS A 41 -7.23 -7.72 -14.17
C HIS A 41 -7.48 -7.38 -12.69
N ARG A 42 -7.12 -8.30 -11.79
CA ARG A 42 -7.35 -8.20 -10.34
C ARG A 42 -6.17 -8.81 -9.58
N PRO A 43 -5.05 -8.09 -9.46
CA PRO A 43 -3.90 -8.59 -8.70
C PRO A 43 -4.28 -8.77 -7.23
N VAL A 44 -3.61 -9.69 -6.54
CA VAL A 44 -3.77 -9.83 -5.08
C VAL A 44 -3.00 -8.70 -4.42
N VAL A 45 -3.70 -7.84 -3.68
CA VAL A 45 -3.12 -6.67 -3.01
C VAL A 45 -3.37 -6.72 -1.53
N LYS A 46 -2.29 -6.70 -0.74
CA LYS A 46 -2.32 -6.62 0.72
C LYS A 46 -1.65 -5.35 1.19
N VAL A 47 -2.19 -4.75 2.25
CA VAL A 47 -1.69 -3.50 2.83
C VAL A 47 -1.47 -3.66 4.32
N LYS A 48 -0.39 -3.08 4.81
CA LYS A 48 -0.11 -2.84 6.23
C LYS A 48 0.11 -1.34 6.44
N VAL A 49 -0.50 -0.78 7.47
CA VAL A 49 -0.28 0.63 7.86
C VAL A 49 -0.03 0.73 9.35
N LEU A 50 0.93 1.59 9.71
CA LEU A 50 1.27 1.96 11.09
C LEU A 50 1.38 3.48 11.22
N HIS A 51 1.37 3.99 12.45
CA HIS A 51 1.64 5.40 12.72
C HIS A 51 2.45 5.59 14.01
N ASP A 52 3.21 6.68 14.12
CA ASP A 52 3.92 7.07 15.36
C ASP A 52 3.38 8.37 15.98
N ALA A 53 2.20 8.82 15.52
CA ALA A 53 1.55 10.10 15.82
C ALA A 53 2.15 11.34 15.12
N ARG A 54 3.24 11.18 14.35
CA ARG A 54 3.79 12.22 13.48
C ARG A 54 3.72 11.82 12.01
N ASN A 55 3.92 10.54 11.72
CA ASN A 55 3.99 9.97 10.39
C ASN A 55 3.01 8.80 10.25
N LEU A 56 2.56 8.58 9.01
CA LEU A 56 1.93 7.34 8.56
C LEU A 56 2.96 6.52 7.79
N TYR A 57 3.00 5.23 8.06
CA TYR A 57 3.88 4.27 7.39
C TYR A 57 3.00 3.26 6.68
N GLY A 58 3.00 3.27 5.34
CA GLY A 58 2.24 2.34 4.51
C GLY A 58 3.16 1.38 3.76
N MET A 59 2.75 0.13 3.67
CA MET A 59 3.40 -0.88 2.83
C MET A 59 2.33 -1.62 2.02
N PHE A 60 2.44 -1.55 0.70
CA PHE A 60 1.64 -2.30 -0.24
C PHE A 60 2.44 -3.51 -0.73
N ARG A 61 1.83 -4.68 -0.70
CA ARG A 61 2.35 -5.90 -1.33
C ARG A 61 1.38 -6.30 -2.44
N VAL A 62 1.88 -6.23 -3.67
CA VAL A 62 1.10 -6.47 -4.88
C VAL A 62 1.68 -7.70 -5.58
N GLU A 63 0.84 -8.69 -5.82
CA GLU A 63 1.16 -9.86 -6.65
C GLU A 63 0.49 -9.68 -8.00
N ASP A 64 1.24 -9.11 -8.95
CA ASP A 64 0.80 -8.81 -10.30
C ASP A 64 1.68 -9.51 -11.35
N LYS A 65 1.06 -9.96 -12.44
CA LYS A 65 1.72 -10.58 -13.58
C LYS A 65 2.30 -9.53 -14.54
N TYR A 66 1.74 -8.32 -14.60
CA TYR A 66 2.11 -7.29 -15.56
C TYR A 66 2.37 -5.97 -14.85
N VAL A 67 3.66 -5.64 -14.68
CA VAL A 67 4.09 -4.38 -14.05
C VAL A 67 4.63 -3.43 -15.12
N ILE A 68 4.08 -2.22 -15.17
CA ILE A 68 4.47 -1.13 -16.07
C ILE A 68 4.92 0.06 -15.21
N ALA A 69 6.07 0.65 -15.55
CA ALA A 69 6.60 1.86 -14.92
C ALA A 69 7.42 2.64 -15.97
N VAL A 70 6.73 3.40 -16.81
CA VAL A 70 7.28 4.17 -17.93
C VAL A 70 7.27 5.67 -17.68
N GLN A 71 6.47 6.16 -16.73
CA GLN A 71 6.48 7.57 -16.37
C GLN A 71 7.81 7.96 -15.72
N GLU A 72 8.40 9.06 -16.18
CA GLU A 72 9.63 9.60 -15.62
C GLU A 72 9.36 10.91 -14.87
N GLY A 73 9.92 11.03 -13.67
CA GLY A 73 9.90 12.29 -12.90
C GLY A 73 8.73 12.44 -11.92
N PHE A 74 8.86 13.46 -11.07
CA PHE A 74 7.88 13.78 -10.04
C PHE A 74 6.65 14.45 -10.66
N GLN A 75 5.45 14.11 -10.16
CA GLN A 75 4.15 14.59 -10.68
C GLN A 75 3.82 14.20 -12.13
N ALA A 76 4.57 13.26 -12.71
CA ALA A 76 4.19 12.61 -13.95
C ALA A 76 2.87 11.82 -13.78
N PRO A 77 2.15 11.46 -14.86
CA PRO A 77 0.86 10.78 -14.79
C PRO A 77 1.01 9.29 -14.43
N VAL A 78 1.58 9.00 -13.26
CA VAL A 78 1.89 7.64 -12.76
C VAL A 78 0.65 6.77 -12.59
N CYS A 79 -0.54 7.37 -12.52
CA CYS A 79 -1.81 6.64 -12.48
C CYS A 79 -2.13 5.89 -13.79
N LEU A 80 -1.39 6.16 -14.88
CA LEU A 80 -1.48 5.41 -16.14
C LEU A 80 -0.58 4.16 -16.16
N ASP A 81 0.25 3.98 -15.14
CA ASP A 81 1.18 2.86 -14.96
C ASP A 81 0.68 1.90 -13.85
N SER A 82 1.46 0.88 -13.51
CA SER A 82 1.19 0.05 -12.33
C SER A 82 1.48 0.85 -11.06
N CYS A 83 0.43 1.42 -10.48
CA CYS A 83 0.51 2.34 -9.36
C CYS A 83 -0.33 1.86 -8.16
N VAL A 84 0.14 2.20 -6.95
CA VAL A 84 -0.66 2.14 -5.73
C VAL A 84 -0.88 3.56 -5.23
N GLU A 85 -2.09 3.84 -4.77
CA GLU A 85 -2.49 5.19 -4.36
C GLU A 85 -3.01 5.17 -2.92
N PHE A 86 -2.73 6.25 -2.17
CA PHE A 86 -3.21 6.45 -0.81
C PHE A 86 -3.88 7.81 -0.68
N PHE A 87 -5.18 7.80 -0.38
CA PHE A 87 -6.00 8.99 -0.16
C PHE A 87 -6.47 9.03 1.28
N PHE A 88 -6.38 10.19 1.92
CA PHE A 88 -6.94 10.39 3.25
C PHE A 88 -7.46 11.82 3.41
N LYS A 89 -8.41 11.98 4.33
CA LYS A 89 -8.88 13.27 4.83
C LYS A 89 -8.55 13.31 6.33
N PRO A 90 -7.65 14.21 6.79
CA PRO A 90 -7.31 14.32 8.21
C PRO A 90 -8.49 14.82 9.05
#